data_AF-A0A7S1VC75-F1
#
_entry.id   AF-A0A7S1VC75-F1
#
_cell.length_a   1.000
_cell.length_b   1.000
_cell.length_c   1.000
_cell.angle_alpha   90.00
_cell.angle_beta   90.00
_cell.angle_gamma   90.00
#
_symmetry.space_group_name_H-M   'P 1'
#
loop_
_entity.id
_entity.type
_entity.pdbx_description
1 polymer ?
#
loop_
_entity_poly.entity_id
_entity_poly.type
_entity_poly.pdbx_seq_one_letter_code
_entity_poly.pdbx_strand_id
1 'polypeptide(L)'
;PATQAALGAPEVVKAEDADLAVRKAPENAAPVGADGVVRVEHAWILSRLAAASAAADGGLRAFDMGAAADAVHHFWLKDLADVFLEVSKPLLKSDDADLVSATREVLYTCLDVGLRLLHPFMPFVTEELWQRLPRRPATPATSHLPQYESVMMAPYPVPSSTSHLACASAEESQALAMSAVSAVRSLRGKYTIPKSTKIAVRLPGGPPAGADAVVAG
;
A
#
# COMPACT_ATOMS: atom_id res chain seq x y z
N PRO A 1 30.70 -26.60 59.61
CA PRO A 1 29.49 -27.03 58.85
C PRO A 1 28.95 -25.83 58.03
N ALA A 2 29.45 -25.53 56.83
CA ALA A 2 29.31 -26.30 55.58
C ALA A 2 27.83 -26.69 55.37
N THR A 3 27.09 -26.21 54.36
CA THR A 3 27.32 -26.35 52.91
C THR A 3 26.28 -25.47 52.19
N GLN A 4 26.67 -24.46 51.41
CA GLN A 4 26.61 -24.40 49.93
C GLN A 4 25.46 -25.18 49.25
N ALA A 5 24.59 -24.49 48.52
CA ALA A 5 23.86 -25.07 47.38
C ALA A 5 23.38 -23.97 46.40
N ALA A 6 24.05 -23.92 45.24
CA ALA A 6 23.64 -23.51 43.87
C ALA A 6 22.68 -22.30 43.73
N LEU A 7 23.01 -21.14 43.14
CA LEU A 7 23.68 -20.89 41.84
C LEU A 7 23.27 -21.87 40.74
N GLY A 8 22.02 -21.73 40.29
CA GLY A 8 21.56 -22.22 38.99
C GLY A 8 22.04 -21.27 37.88
N ALA A 9 22.77 -21.84 36.93
CA ALA A 9 23.22 -21.21 35.70
C ALA A 9 22.05 -20.72 34.82
N PRO A 10 22.27 -19.75 33.91
CA PRO A 10 21.23 -19.19 33.05
C PRO A 10 20.73 -20.24 32.05
N GLU A 11 19.44 -20.52 32.07
CA GLU A 11 18.80 -21.35 31.06
C GLU A 11 18.73 -20.56 29.75
N VAL A 12 19.55 -21.00 28.80
CA VAL A 12 19.61 -20.51 27.42
C VAL A 12 18.30 -20.89 26.73
N VAL A 13 17.36 -19.94 26.68
CA VAL A 13 16.18 -20.07 25.81
C VAL A 13 16.64 -19.77 24.39
N LYS A 14 16.67 -20.84 23.59
CA LYS A 14 17.02 -20.82 22.17
C LYS A 14 16.18 -19.77 21.44
N ALA A 15 16.89 -18.92 20.70
CA ALA A 15 16.32 -18.10 19.65
C ALA A 15 16.01 -19.02 18.47
N GLU A 16 14.74 -19.30 18.22
CA GLU A 16 14.23 -19.79 16.94
C GLU A 16 12.70 -19.65 16.95
N ASP A 17 12.17 -19.25 15.80
CA ASP A 17 10.75 -19.04 15.46
C ASP A 17 10.12 -17.73 15.95
N ALA A 18 10.66 -16.64 15.39
CA ALA A 18 9.92 -15.42 15.10
C ALA A 18 8.81 -15.71 14.09
N ASP A 19 7.70 -16.31 14.55
CA ASP A 19 6.56 -16.56 13.69
C ASP A 19 5.59 -15.37 13.72
N LEU A 20 5.62 -14.65 12.61
CA LEU A 20 4.91 -13.43 12.28
C LEU A 20 3.42 -13.73 12.07
N ALA A 21 2.72 -14.11 13.13
CA ALA A 21 1.26 -14.20 13.12
C ALA A 21 0.67 -12.79 13.24
N VAL A 22 0.60 -12.09 12.10
CA VAL A 22 -0.19 -10.86 11.96
C VAL A 22 -1.63 -11.17 12.35
N ARG A 23 -2.07 -10.47 13.39
CA ARG A 23 -3.40 -10.57 14.01
C ARG A 23 -4.49 -10.46 12.93
N LYS A 24 -5.40 -11.43 12.94
CA LYS A 24 -6.61 -11.49 12.11
C LYS A 24 -7.42 -10.18 12.28
N ALA A 25 -7.39 -9.31 11.27
CA ALA A 25 -8.12 -8.06 11.21
C ALA A 25 -9.61 -8.28 10.87
N PRO A 26 -10.53 -7.38 11.27
CA PRO A 26 -11.97 -7.57 11.14
C PRO A 26 -12.44 -7.68 9.67
N GLU A 27 -13.55 -8.38 9.49
CA GLU A 27 -14.14 -8.95 8.25
C GLU A 27 -14.69 -7.93 7.22
N ASN A 28 -14.06 -6.77 7.13
CA ASN A 28 -14.25 -5.78 6.05
C ASN A 28 -12.89 -5.34 5.44
N ALA A 29 -11.85 -6.13 5.68
CA ALA A 29 -10.48 -5.81 5.33
C ALA A 29 -10.19 -5.95 3.83
N ALA A 30 -9.29 -5.09 3.37
CA ALA A 30 -8.62 -5.04 2.07
C ALA A 30 -8.48 -6.41 1.38
N PRO A 31 -8.53 -6.45 0.03
CA PRO A 31 -8.48 -7.69 -0.73
C PRO A 31 -7.23 -8.52 -0.39
N VAL A 32 -7.50 -9.63 0.28
CA VAL A 32 -6.52 -10.59 0.76
C VAL A 32 -6.30 -11.60 -0.36
N GLY A 33 -5.05 -11.77 -0.82
CA GLY A 33 -4.68 -12.87 -1.73
C GLY A 33 -4.92 -14.24 -1.06
N ALA A 34 -4.92 -15.32 -1.85
CA ALA A 34 -5.31 -16.66 -1.40
C ALA A 34 -4.59 -17.19 -0.13
N ASP A 35 -3.42 -16.64 0.20
CA ASP A 35 -2.62 -17.04 1.38
C ASP A 35 -2.86 -16.21 2.64
N GLY A 36 -3.76 -15.22 2.64
CA GLY A 36 -3.89 -14.33 3.81
C GLY A 36 -2.85 -13.20 3.86
N VAL A 37 -1.82 -13.25 3.01
CA VAL A 37 -0.66 -12.36 3.07
C VAL A 37 -0.88 -11.15 2.16
N VAL A 38 -1.09 -9.99 2.77
CA VAL A 38 -1.10 -8.71 2.05
C VAL A 38 0.34 -8.35 1.70
N ARG A 39 0.62 -8.24 0.39
CA ARG A 39 1.91 -7.75 -0.13
C ARG A 39 2.21 -6.35 0.40
N VAL A 40 3.48 -6.04 0.62
CA VAL A 40 3.93 -4.75 1.17
C VAL A 40 3.46 -3.60 0.29
N GLU A 41 3.52 -3.77 -1.03
CA GLU A 41 3.12 -2.77 -2.03
C GLU A 41 1.62 -2.48 -1.97
N HIS A 42 0.82 -3.52 -1.75
CA HIS A 42 -0.64 -3.41 -1.59
C HIS A 42 -1.00 -2.72 -0.28
N ALA A 43 -0.39 -3.14 0.83
CA ALA A 43 -0.61 -2.54 2.15
C ALA A 43 -0.18 -1.07 2.17
N TRP A 44 0.92 -0.75 1.47
CA TRP A 44 1.44 0.61 1.38
C TRP A 44 0.44 1.58 0.75
N ILE A 45 -0.07 1.29 -0.46
CA ILE A 45 -0.97 2.23 -1.14
C ILE A 45 -2.30 2.41 -0.40
N LEU A 46 -2.76 1.37 0.29
CA LEU A 46 -3.95 1.41 1.13
C LEU A 46 -3.72 2.27 2.39
N SER A 47 -2.52 2.21 2.97
CA SER A 47 -2.11 3.11 4.06
C SER A 47 -2.06 4.56 3.60
N ARG A 48 -1.51 4.82 2.40
CA ARG A 48 -1.50 6.16 1.79
C ARG A 48 -2.90 6.70 1.52
N LEU A 49 -3.80 5.85 1.06
CA LEU A 49 -5.21 6.19 0.88
C LEU A 49 -5.88 6.58 2.21
N ALA A 50 -5.62 5.84 3.28
CA ALA A 50 -6.12 6.17 4.62
C ALA A 50 -5.59 7.52 5.11
N ALA A 51 -4.28 7.78 4.93
CA ALA A 51 -3.67 9.06 5.26
C ALA A 51 -4.27 10.23 4.46
N ALA A 52 -4.50 10.04 3.16
CA ALA A 52 -5.12 11.04 2.29
C ALA A 52 -6.58 11.32 2.68
N SER A 53 -7.35 10.28 3.02
CA SER A 53 -8.72 10.42 3.52
C SER A 53 -8.76 11.21 4.82
N ALA A 54 -7.84 10.95 5.75
CA ALA A 54 -7.77 11.69 7.01
C ALA A 54 -7.36 13.15 6.84
N ALA A 55 -6.38 13.42 5.99
CA ALA A 55 -5.95 14.78 5.69
C ALA A 55 -7.04 15.58 4.96
N ALA A 56 -7.74 14.96 4.01
CA ALA A 56 -8.85 15.59 3.29
C ALA A 56 -10.04 15.89 4.22
N ASP A 57 -10.46 14.94 5.06
CA ASP A 57 -11.52 15.15 6.06
C ASP A 57 -11.13 16.26 7.05
N GLY A 58 -9.88 16.29 7.52
CA GLY A 58 -9.37 17.35 8.38
C GLY A 58 -9.42 18.74 7.74
N GLY A 59 -8.96 18.87 6.49
CA GLY A 59 -9.00 20.13 5.75
C GLY A 59 -10.43 20.61 5.49
N LEU A 60 -11.32 19.71 5.07
CA LEU A 60 -12.74 20.03 4.85
C LEU A 60 -13.43 20.48 6.15
N ARG A 61 -13.17 19.81 7.29
CA ARG A 61 -13.71 20.21 8.60
C ARG A 61 -13.20 21.56 9.08
N ALA A 62 -11.96 21.89 8.73
CA ALA A 62 -11.34 23.17 9.05
C ALA A 62 -11.70 24.30 8.05
N PHE A 63 -12.53 24.01 7.04
CA PHE A 63 -12.79 24.90 5.89
C PHE A 63 -11.53 25.29 5.11
N ASP A 64 -10.45 24.53 5.24
CA ASP A 64 -9.23 24.67 4.44
C ASP A 64 -9.32 23.74 3.21
N MET A 65 -9.98 24.25 2.18
CA MET A 65 -10.17 23.54 0.91
C MET A 65 -8.83 23.34 0.17
N GLY A 66 -7.84 24.20 0.42
CA GLY A 66 -6.51 24.11 -0.20
C GLY A 66 -5.77 22.88 0.33
N ALA A 67 -5.66 22.75 1.66
CA ALA A 67 -5.05 21.59 2.29
C ALA A 67 -5.75 20.27 1.92
N ALA A 68 -7.08 20.28 1.86
CA ALA A 68 -7.85 19.11 1.46
C ALA A 68 -7.59 18.72 -0.01
N ALA A 69 -7.61 19.69 -0.93
CA ALA A 69 -7.32 19.45 -2.35
C ALA A 69 -5.88 18.95 -2.54
N ASP A 70 -4.90 19.56 -1.87
CA ASP A 70 -3.50 19.18 -1.96
C ASP A 70 -3.26 17.75 -1.46
N ALA A 71 -3.91 17.34 -0.37
CA ALA A 71 -3.81 15.98 0.15
C ALA A 71 -4.32 14.94 -0.86
N VAL A 72 -5.50 15.17 -1.44
CA VAL A 72 -6.10 14.27 -2.44
C VAL A 72 -5.28 14.26 -3.72
N HIS A 73 -4.82 15.43 -4.18
CA HIS A 73 -3.99 15.56 -5.37
C HIS A 73 -2.62 14.86 -5.21
N HIS A 74 -2.00 14.98 -4.03
CA HIS A 74 -0.76 14.28 -3.71
C HIS A 74 -0.94 12.76 -3.80
N PHE A 75 -2.03 12.22 -3.23
CA PHE A 75 -2.33 10.80 -3.32
C PHE A 75 -2.47 10.34 -4.78
N TRP A 76 -3.25 11.06 -5.59
CA TRP A 76 -3.51 10.67 -6.98
C TRP A 76 -2.25 10.70 -7.85
N LEU A 77 -1.45 11.76 -7.78
CA LEU A 77 -0.28 11.91 -8.63
C LEU A 77 0.95 11.18 -8.07
N LYS A 78 1.26 11.38 -6.79
CA LYS A 78 2.53 10.93 -6.21
C LYS A 78 2.50 9.50 -5.70
N ASP A 79 1.42 9.12 -5.03
CA ASP A 79 1.33 7.79 -4.44
C ASP A 79 0.78 6.78 -5.47
N LEU A 80 -0.36 7.10 -6.11
CA LEU A 80 -1.02 6.19 -7.04
C LEU A 80 -0.33 6.14 -8.41
N ALA A 81 -0.25 7.27 -9.12
CA ALA A 81 0.23 7.28 -10.51
C ALA A 81 1.75 7.10 -10.64
N ASP A 82 2.55 7.87 -9.89
CA ASP A 82 4.02 7.83 -10.01
C ASP A 82 4.63 6.53 -9.45
N VAL A 83 4.01 5.91 -8.44
CA VAL A 83 4.58 4.76 -7.71
C VAL A 83 3.74 3.50 -7.87
N PHE A 84 2.49 3.47 -7.40
CA PHE A 84 1.72 2.22 -7.35
C PHE A 84 1.41 1.65 -8.75
N LEU A 85 1.08 2.49 -9.73
CA LEU A 85 0.87 2.02 -11.10
C LEU A 85 2.14 1.45 -11.73
N GLU A 86 3.32 1.98 -11.40
CA GLU A 86 4.59 1.42 -11.86
C GLU A 86 4.90 0.07 -11.19
N VAL A 87 4.68 0.00 -9.88
CA VAL A 87 4.90 -1.21 -9.07
C VAL A 87 3.91 -2.33 -9.40
N SER A 88 2.68 -2.00 -9.79
CA SER A 88 1.65 -2.99 -10.14
C SER A 88 1.82 -3.60 -11.53
N LYS A 89 2.55 -2.97 -12.46
CA LYS A 89 2.81 -3.53 -13.80
C LYS A 89 3.38 -4.96 -13.80
N PRO A 90 4.45 -5.28 -13.05
CA PRO A 90 4.94 -6.66 -12.95
C PRO A 90 3.95 -7.58 -12.22
N LEU A 91 3.24 -7.09 -11.21
CA LEU A 91 2.26 -7.89 -10.45
C LEU A 91 1.09 -8.34 -11.33
N LEU A 92 0.59 -7.45 -12.19
CA LEU A 92 -0.48 -7.73 -13.14
C LEU A 92 -0.06 -8.66 -14.30
N LYS A 93 1.24 -8.87 -14.50
CA LYS A 93 1.82 -9.78 -15.50
C LYS A 93 2.30 -11.09 -14.89
N SER A 94 2.06 -11.31 -13.60
CA SER A 94 2.42 -12.56 -12.91
C SER A 94 1.58 -13.73 -13.43
N ASP A 95 2.14 -14.93 -13.38
CA ASP A 95 1.42 -16.19 -13.64
C ASP A 95 0.53 -16.60 -12.44
N ASP A 96 0.71 -15.95 -11.29
CA ASP A 96 -0.09 -16.12 -10.09
C ASP A 96 -1.43 -15.36 -10.23
N ALA A 97 -2.50 -16.11 -10.51
CA ALA A 97 -3.83 -15.57 -10.69
C ALA A 97 -4.40 -14.89 -9.44
N ASP A 98 -4.06 -15.38 -8.24
CA ASP A 98 -4.54 -14.83 -6.98
C ASP A 98 -3.86 -13.50 -6.67
N LEU A 99 -2.57 -13.40 -6.97
CA LEU A 99 -1.84 -12.13 -6.89
C LEU A 99 -2.41 -11.09 -7.86
N VAL A 100 -2.65 -11.47 -9.12
CA VAL A 100 -3.23 -10.57 -10.13
C VAL A 100 -4.61 -10.09 -9.70
N SER A 101 -5.44 -10.99 -9.16
CA SER A 101 -6.76 -10.69 -8.62
C SER A 101 -6.68 -9.70 -7.45
N ALA A 102 -5.81 -9.98 -6.46
CA ALA A 102 -5.59 -9.10 -5.32
C ALA A 102 -5.11 -7.70 -5.76
N THR A 103 -4.16 -7.60 -6.70
CA THR A 103 -3.69 -6.30 -7.22
C THR A 103 -4.82 -5.52 -7.88
N ARG A 104 -5.70 -6.18 -8.65
CA ARG A 104 -6.86 -5.54 -9.28
C ARG A 104 -7.85 -5.02 -8.25
N GLU A 105 -8.13 -5.78 -7.20
CA GLU A 105 -9.03 -5.34 -6.14
C GLU A 105 -8.45 -4.18 -5.32
N VAL A 106 -7.13 -4.17 -5.07
CA VAL A 106 -6.48 -3.03 -4.41
C VAL A 106 -6.61 -1.79 -5.27
N LEU A 107 -6.28 -1.92 -6.57
CA LEU A 107 -6.40 -0.82 -7.52
C LEU A 107 -7.84 -0.31 -7.61
N TYR A 108 -8.81 -1.21 -7.65
CA TYR A 108 -10.23 -0.89 -7.61
C TYR A 108 -10.59 -0.06 -6.38
N THR A 109 -10.16 -0.51 -5.20
CA THR A 109 -10.44 0.16 -3.92
C THR A 109 -9.82 1.55 -3.89
N CYS A 110 -8.58 1.70 -4.38
CA CYS A 110 -7.91 3.00 -4.49
C CYS A 110 -8.62 3.95 -5.45
N LEU A 111 -9.09 3.46 -6.61
CA LEU A 111 -9.81 4.27 -7.58
C LEU A 111 -11.18 4.69 -7.05
N ASP A 112 -11.96 3.76 -6.51
CA ASP A 112 -13.29 4.03 -5.98
C ASP A 112 -13.25 5.06 -4.83
N VAL A 113 -12.43 4.80 -3.79
CA VAL A 113 -12.30 5.73 -2.66
C VAL A 113 -11.62 7.03 -3.09
N GLY A 114 -10.59 6.96 -3.93
CA GLY A 114 -9.88 8.13 -4.44
C GLY A 114 -10.78 9.06 -5.27
N LEU A 115 -11.69 8.50 -6.07
CA LEU A 115 -12.63 9.29 -6.89
C LEU A 115 -13.64 10.00 -6.00
N ARG A 116 -14.16 9.33 -4.96
CA ARG A 116 -15.05 9.95 -3.97
C ARG A 116 -14.35 11.08 -3.20
N LEU A 117 -13.08 10.92 -2.82
CA LEU A 117 -12.29 11.97 -2.19
C LEU A 117 -12.08 13.19 -3.10
N LEU A 118 -11.90 12.97 -4.40
CA LEU A 118 -11.67 14.03 -5.38
C LEU A 118 -12.96 14.74 -5.83
N HIS A 119 -14.11 14.08 -5.65
CA HIS A 119 -15.40 14.53 -6.15
C HIS A 119 -15.82 15.95 -5.73
N PRO A 120 -15.60 16.41 -4.48
CA PRO A 120 -15.90 17.78 -4.08
C PRO A 120 -15.17 18.86 -4.90
N PHE A 121 -14.03 18.51 -5.51
CA PHE A 121 -13.20 19.44 -6.29
C PHE A 121 -13.43 19.31 -7.80
N MET A 122 -13.70 18.10 -8.29
CA MET A 122 -13.82 17.79 -9.73
C MET A 122 -15.06 16.94 -10.04
N PRO A 123 -16.29 17.45 -9.82
CA PRO A 123 -17.50 16.63 -9.80
C PRO A 123 -17.80 15.94 -11.13
N PHE A 124 -17.64 16.63 -12.26
CA PHE A 124 -17.99 16.09 -13.57
C PHE A 124 -17.08 14.96 -14.04
N VAL A 125 -15.77 15.15 -13.91
CA VAL A 125 -14.78 14.14 -14.35
C VAL A 125 -14.80 12.92 -13.45
N THR A 126 -14.92 13.12 -12.14
CA THR A 126 -14.97 12.01 -11.18
C THR A 126 -16.25 11.20 -11.32
N GLU A 127 -17.41 11.83 -11.57
CA GLU A 127 -18.65 11.13 -11.86
C GLU A 127 -18.51 10.24 -13.10
N GLU A 128 -18.01 10.82 -14.19
CA GLU A 128 -17.83 10.13 -15.47
C GLU A 128 -16.91 8.90 -15.33
N LEU A 129 -15.76 9.06 -14.65
CA LEU A 129 -14.82 7.97 -14.41
C LEU A 129 -15.38 6.90 -13.47
N TRP A 130 -16.14 7.30 -12.45
CA TRP A 130 -16.69 6.34 -11.49
C TRP A 130 -17.80 5.49 -12.11
N GLN A 131 -18.61 6.04 -13.02
CA GLN A 131 -19.59 5.25 -13.77
C GLN A 131 -18.95 4.20 -14.69
N ARG A 132 -17.71 4.44 -15.16
CA ARG A 132 -16.95 3.47 -15.96
C ARG A 132 -16.27 2.40 -15.13
N LEU A 133 -16.19 2.59 -13.81
CA LEU A 133 -15.56 1.62 -12.93
C LEU A 133 -16.46 0.38 -12.80
N PRO A 134 -15.93 -0.85 -12.95
CA PRO A 134 -16.75 -2.07 -12.86
C PRO A 134 -17.49 -2.14 -11.52
N ARG A 135 -18.79 -2.40 -11.49
CA ARG A 135 -19.46 -2.56 -10.18
C ARG A 135 -19.02 -3.86 -9.54
N ARG A 136 -18.58 -3.82 -8.27
CA ARG A 136 -18.26 -5.04 -7.52
C ARG A 136 -19.52 -5.91 -7.47
N PRO A 137 -19.44 -7.20 -7.84
CA PRO A 137 -20.59 -8.08 -7.79
C PRO A 137 -21.12 -8.14 -6.35
N ALA A 138 -22.45 -8.08 -6.21
CA ALA A 138 -23.08 -8.23 -4.92
C ALA A 138 -22.75 -9.64 -4.37
N THR A 139 -22.07 -9.69 -3.24
CA THR A 139 -21.87 -10.93 -2.48
C THR A 139 -23.01 -11.07 -1.47
N PRO A 140 -23.28 -12.25 -0.90
CA PRO A 140 -24.29 -12.38 0.16
C PRO A 140 -24.06 -11.42 1.34
N ALA A 141 -22.79 -11.05 1.58
CA ALA A 141 -22.40 -10.08 2.60
C ALA A 141 -22.61 -8.62 2.16
N THR A 142 -22.62 -8.29 0.88
CA THR A 142 -22.79 -6.91 0.38
C THR A 142 -24.10 -6.66 -0.35
N SER A 143 -24.93 -7.70 -0.56
CA SER A 143 -26.21 -7.60 -1.28
C SER A 143 -27.24 -6.74 -0.56
N HIS A 144 -27.07 -6.54 0.75
CA HIS A 144 -27.92 -5.66 1.55
C HIS A 144 -27.46 -4.20 1.54
N LEU A 145 -26.27 -3.91 1.00
CA LEU A 145 -25.75 -2.56 0.93
C LEU A 145 -26.36 -1.81 -0.26
N PRO A 146 -26.71 -0.52 -0.10
CA PRO A 146 -27.21 0.29 -1.20
C PRO A 146 -26.16 0.42 -2.28
N GLN A 147 -26.55 0.13 -3.53
CA GLN A 147 -25.75 0.49 -4.70
C GLN A 147 -26.09 1.93 -5.06
N TYR A 148 -25.09 2.79 -5.04
CA TYR A 148 -25.27 4.20 -5.38
C TYR A 148 -25.26 4.38 -6.90
N GLU A 149 -26.20 5.16 -7.42
CA GLU A 149 -26.28 5.43 -8.86
C GLU A 149 -25.32 6.53 -9.31
N SER A 150 -24.81 7.35 -8.37
CA SER A 150 -23.89 8.47 -8.63
C SER A 150 -22.91 8.62 -7.47
N VAL A 151 -21.72 9.15 -7.76
CA VAL A 151 -20.68 9.45 -6.75
C VAL A 151 -21.19 10.46 -5.73
N MET A 152 -21.98 11.45 -6.14
CA MET A 152 -22.58 12.46 -5.26
C MET A 152 -23.42 11.83 -4.14
N MET A 153 -24.00 10.66 -4.38
CA MET A 153 -24.86 9.94 -3.43
C MET A 153 -24.08 8.95 -2.56
N ALA A 154 -22.85 8.63 -2.95
CA ALA A 154 -22.01 7.69 -2.22
C ALA A 154 -21.47 8.33 -0.92
N PRO A 155 -21.30 7.54 0.15
CA PRO A 155 -20.69 8.02 1.39
C PRO A 155 -19.29 8.55 1.15
N TYR A 156 -19.04 9.76 1.65
CA TYR A 156 -17.72 10.37 1.60
C TYR A 156 -16.73 9.60 2.51
N PRO A 157 -15.51 9.29 2.04
CA PRO A 157 -14.53 8.55 2.84
C PRO A 157 -14.04 9.37 4.04
N VAL A 158 -14.29 8.84 5.23
CA VAL A 158 -13.89 9.44 6.52
C VAL A 158 -12.88 8.54 7.24
N PRO A 159 -12.08 9.06 8.20
CA PRO A 159 -11.08 8.27 8.93
C PRO A 159 -11.62 6.99 9.56
N SER A 160 -12.85 7.00 10.07
CA SER A 160 -13.48 5.81 10.65
C SER A 160 -13.71 4.70 9.63
N SER A 161 -13.88 5.04 8.35
CA SER A 161 -14.06 4.08 7.26
C SER A 161 -12.73 3.56 6.68
N THR A 162 -11.64 4.32 6.79
CA THR A 162 -10.36 4.01 6.11
C THR A 162 -9.22 3.66 7.06
N SER A 163 -9.32 3.96 8.36
CA SER A 163 -8.25 3.73 9.34
C SER A 163 -7.75 2.28 9.44
N HIS A 164 -8.61 1.30 9.18
CA HIS A 164 -8.23 -0.12 9.17
C HIS A 164 -7.24 -0.50 8.05
N LEU A 165 -7.05 0.38 7.06
CA LEU A 165 -6.13 0.22 5.95
C LEU A 165 -4.71 0.72 6.28
N ALA A 166 -4.54 1.45 7.39
CA ALA A 166 -3.26 2.01 7.78
C ALA A 166 -2.26 0.92 8.19
N CYS A 167 -1.04 0.99 7.66
CA CYS A 167 0.01 0.01 7.89
C CYS A 167 1.39 0.67 7.92
N ALA A 168 1.85 1.05 9.11
CA ALA A 168 3.13 1.75 9.30
C ALA A 168 4.35 0.93 8.83
N SER A 169 4.34 -0.39 9.03
CA SER A 169 5.45 -1.26 8.59
C SER A 169 5.58 -1.32 7.07
N ALA A 170 4.46 -1.25 6.34
CA ALA A 170 4.46 -1.19 4.88
C ALA A 170 4.99 0.16 4.37
N GLU A 171 4.66 1.26 5.05
CA GLU A 171 5.22 2.58 4.74
C GLU A 171 6.72 2.65 4.95
N GLU A 172 7.24 2.09 6.05
CA GLU A 172 8.67 2.02 6.30
C GLU A 172 9.41 1.19 5.24
N SER A 173 8.87 0.01 4.92
CA SER A 173 9.44 -0.88 3.90
C SER A 173 9.46 -0.23 2.51
N GLN A 174 8.38 0.44 2.13
CA GLN A 174 8.31 1.15 0.86
C GLN A 174 9.24 2.38 0.83
N ALA A 175 9.36 3.11 1.94
CA ALA A 175 10.28 4.24 2.03
C ALA A 175 11.74 3.82 1.81
N LEU A 176 12.14 2.66 2.35
CA LEU A 176 13.44 2.06 2.09
C LEU A 176 13.64 1.74 0.61
N ALA A 177 12.63 1.10 -0.03
CA ALA A 177 12.68 0.77 -1.46
C ALA A 177 12.78 2.04 -2.34
N MET A 178 11.98 3.07 -2.07
CA MET A 178 12.01 4.34 -2.80
C MET A 178 13.34 5.08 -2.63
N SER A 179 13.93 5.03 -1.42
CA SER A 179 15.26 5.58 -1.16
C SER A 179 16.33 4.88 -1.99
N ALA A 180 16.31 3.55 -2.05
CA ALA A 180 17.23 2.77 -2.87
C ALA A 180 17.09 3.11 -4.37
N VAL A 181 15.85 3.16 -4.90
CA VAL A 181 15.60 3.53 -6.30
C VAL A 181 16.09 4.95 -6.61
N SER A 182 15.86 5.90 -5.70
CA SER A 182 16.30 7.29 -5.85
C SER A 182 17.82 7.40 -5.85
N ALA A 183 18.51 6.65 -4.98
CA ALA A 183 19.97 6.59 -4.96
C ALA A 183 20.52 6.04 -6.29
N VAL A 184 19.92 4.97 -6.83
CA VAL A 184 20.30 4.40 -8.12
C VAL A 184 20.07 5.40 -9.25
N ARG A 185 18.92 6.07 -9.31
CA ARG A 185 18.65 7.10 -10.34
C ARG A 185 19.64 8.25 -10.25
N SER A 186 19.96 8.70 -9.03
CA SER A 186 20.94 9.77 -8.80
C SER A 186 22.33 9.38 -9.29
N LEU A 187 22.79 8.15 -9.00
CA LEU A 187 24.06 7.63 -9.51
C LEU A 187 24.08 7.53 -11.04
N ARG A 188 23.01 7.02 -11.65
CA ARG A 188 22.90 6.96 -13.12
C ARG A 188 23.00 8.34 -13.77
N GLY A 189 22.39 9.35 -13.16
CA GLY A 189 22.49 10.74 -13.60
C GLY A 189 23.92 11.27 -13.52
N LYS A 190 24.62 11.04 -12.40
CA LYS A 190 26.02 11.47 -12.21
C LYS A 190 26.98 10.85 -13.24
N TYR A 191 26.80 9.57 -13.55
CA TYR A 191 27.67 8.86 -14.49
C TYR A 191 27.14 8.84 -15.93
N THR A 192 26.07 9.59 -16.23
CA THR A 192 25.44 9.68 -17.57
C THR A 192 25.16 8.30 -18.19
N ILE A 193 24.75 7.32 -17.37
CA ILE A 193 24.49 5.96 -17.84
C ILE A 193 23.12 5.91 -18.52
N PRO A 194 23.02 5.46 -19.78
CA PRO A 194 21.74 5.35 -20.49
C PRO A 194 20.72 4.49 -19.75
N LYS A 195 19.43 4.83 -19.85
CA LYS A 195 18.31 4.12 -19.16
C LYS A 195 18.21 2.63 -19.55
N SER A 196 18.58 2.29 -20.78
CA SER A 196 18.50 0.92 -21.31
C SER A 196 19.58 -0.02 -20.78
N THR A 197 20.65 0.50 -20.16
CA THR A 197 21.76 -0.31 -19.68
C THR A 197 21.39 -0.98 -18.36
N LYS A 198 21.51 -2.31 -18.29
CA LYS A 198 21.34 -3.08 -17.05
C LYS A 198 22.54 -2.82 -16.13
N ILE A 199 22.28 -2.48 -14.87
CA ILE A 199 23.31 -2.16 -13.86
C ILE A 199 23.12 -3.10 -12.68
N ALA A 200 24.20 -3.75 -12.24
CA ALA A 200 24.22 -4.50 -10.99
C ALA A 200 24.42 -3.53 -9.82
N VAL A 201 23.50 -3.53 -8.86
CA VAL A 201 23.56 -2.66 -7.67
C VAL A 201 23.69 -3.55 -6.44
N ARG A 202 24.66 -3.25 -5.58
CA ARG A 202 24.86 -3.95 -4.31
C ARG A 202 24.55 -3.00 -3.16
N LEU A 203 23.62 -3.39 -2.29
CA LEU A 203 23.36 -2.68 -1.05
C LEU A 203 24.36 -3.12 0.03
N PRO A 204 25.01 -2.19 0.74
CA PRO A 204 25.85 -2.55 1.88
C PRO A 204 24.97 -3.16 2.99
N GLY A 205 25.27 -4.40 3.39
CA GLY A 205 24.50 -5.17 4.40
C GLY A 205 23.73 -6.39 3.87
N GLY A 206 23.76 -6.68 2.56
CA GLY A 206 23.16 -7.90 1.99
C GLY A 206 24.04 -9.16 2.15
N PRO A 207 23.45 -10.38 2.03
CA PRO A 207 24.18 -11.65 2.16
C PRO A 207 25.36 -11.77 1.18
N PRO A 208 26.40 -12.57 1.50
CA PRO A 208 27.63 -12.66 0.71
C PRO A 208 27.37 -13.22 -0.70
N ALA A 209 28.22 -12.76 -1.64
CA ALA A 209 28.10 -12.94 -3.08
C ALA A 209 27.78 -14.38 -3.51
N GLY A 210 26.64 -14.54 -4.20
CA GLY A 210 26.19 -15.84 -4.74
C GLY A 210 24.73 -15.91 -5.19
N ALA A 211 23.89 -14.94 -4.84
CA ALA A 211 22.52 -14.85 -5.34
C ALA A 211 22.36 -13.57 -6.17
N ASP A 212 22.14 -13.73 -7.47
CA ASP A 212 22.01 -12.66 -8.45
C ASP A 212 20.94 -11.64 -8.07
N ALA A 213 21.38 -10.47 -7.58
CA ALA A 213 20.56 -9.27 -7.49
C ALA A 213 20.58 -8.56 -8.85
N VAL A 214 19.69 -9.00 -9.75
CA VAL A 214 19.50 -8.52 -11.13
C VAL A 214 17.97 -8.42 -11.30
N VAL A 215 17.29 -7.35 -11.73
CA VAL A 215 17.56 -6.16 -12.54
C VAL A 215 16.64 -5.03 -12.03
N ALA A 216 17.12 -3.79 -11.89
CA ALA A 216 16.22 -2.63 -11.93
C ALA A 216 15.99 -2.23 -13.40
N GLY A 217 14.85 -2.65 -13.96
CA GLY A 217 14.32 -2.19 -15.25
C GLY A 217 13.56 -0.88 -15.10
#